data_AF-A0A0U1DRR0-F1
#
_entry.id   AF-A0A0U1DRR0-F1
#
_cell.length_a   1.000
_cell.length_b   1.000
_cell.length_c   1.000
_cell.angle_alpha   90.00
_cell.angle_beta   90.00
_cell.angle_gamma   90.00
#
_symmetry.space_group_name_H-M   'P 1'
#
loop_
_entity.id
_entity.type
_entity.pdbx_description
1 polymer ?
#
loop_
_entity_poly.entity_id
_entity_poly.type
_entity_poly.pdbx_seq_one_letter_code
_entity_poly.pdbx_strand_id
1 'polypeptide(L)'
;MGAGDLVGVVGGVVGAVAGLVALIYAHKANTKSDSSNDLARTANDLASTANTLATEANTTADNALEVAKEANQYSHRDEARATERHDVHWDEGWESLQRGIYCLTKRGDDEAHDVKATVTFAGQELTRRASLITDDKTSLSFEFGSAAYDAAQQAYNDSLRRGSMSASVAVRTVQVHVDWTTRLDAPKHYENSSPIVLVGPATGRR
;
A
#
# COMPACT_ATOMS: atom_id res chain seq x y z
N MET A 1 13.15 98.39 -55.36
CA MET A 1 12.73 97.30 -54.43
C MET A 1 11.82 96.37 -55.22
N GLY A 2 12.29 95.17 -55.54
CA GLY A 2 11.71 94.30 -56.56
C GLY A 2 10.59 93.41 -56.04
N ALA A 3 9.54 93.23 -56.84
CA ALA A 3 8.37 92.39 -56.56
C ALA A 3 8.67 90.88 -56.39
N GLY A 4 9.93 90.46 -56.57
CA GLY A 4 10.39 89.09 -56.31
C GLY A 4 10.68 88.77 -54.84
N ASP A 5 10.91 89.78 -53.99
CA ASP A 5 11.29 89.56 -52.58
C ASP A 5 10.10 89.24 -51.66
N LEU A 6 8.89 89.72 -52.00
CA LEU A 6 7.70 89.46 -51.18
C LEU A 6 7.08 88.08 -51.44
N VAL A 7 7.22 87.55 -52.66
CA VAL A 7 6.59 86.26 -53.06
C VAL A 7 7.37 85.08 -52.50
N GLY A 8 8.71 85.18 -52.38
CA GLY A 8 9.54 84.16 -51.75
C GLY A 8 9.35 84.06 -50.22
N VAL A 9 9.16 85.20 -49.55
CA VAL A 9 8.98 85.25 -48.09
C VAL A 9 7.59 84.76 -47.68
N VAL A 10 6.53 85.14 -48.40
CA VAL A 10 5.15 84.70 -48.08
C VAL A 10 4.95 83.21 -48.41
N GLY A 11 5.55 82.70 -49.49
CA GLY A 11 5.54 81.27 -49.81
C GLY A 11 6.31 80.41 -48.80
N GLY A 12 7.47 80.90 -48.32
CA GLY A 12 8.30 80.20 -47.33
C GLY A 12 7.65 80.06 -45.96
N VAL A 13 6.90 81.08 -45.51
CA VAL A 13 6.21 81.04 -44.19
C VAL A 13 5.05 80.05 -44.19
N VAL A 14 4.26 79.98 -45.27
CA VAL A 14 3.13 79.03 -45.37
C VAL A 14 3.64 77.58 -45.45
N GLY A 15 4.72 77.32 -46.18
CA GLY A 15 5.36 76.00 -46.24
C GLY A 15 5.94 75.55 -44.89
N ALA A 16 6.54 76.46 -44.13
CA ALA A 16 7.10 76.15 -42.81
C ALA A 16 6.02 75.78 -41.78
N VAL A 17 4.87 76.47 -41.79
CA VAL A 17 3.74 76.18 -40.88
C VAL A 17 3.10 74.83 -41.21
N ALA A 18 2.90 74.52 -42.50
CA ALA A 18 2.39 73.22 -42.91
C ALA A 18 3.33 72.07 -42.52
N GLY A 19 4.66 72.26 -42.66
CA GLY A 19 5.66 71.29 -42.21
C GLY A 19 5.65 71.05 -40.70
N LEU A 20 5.47 72.10 -39.88
CA LEU A 20 5.40 71.98 -38.42
C LEU A 20 4.12 71.26 -37.96
N VAL A 21 2.97 71.54 -38.58
CA VAL A 21 1.71 70.84 -38.27
C VAL A 21 1.81 69.37 -38.65
N ALA A 22 2.38 69.06 -39.82
CA ALA A 22 2.62 67.68 -40.24
C ALA A 22 3.59 66.96 -39.29
N LEU A 23 4.64 67.62 -38.81
CA LEU A 23 5.58 67.05 -37.84
C LEU A 23 4.93 66.76 -36.49
N ILE A 24 4.07 67.66 -35.98
CA ILE A 24 3.34 67.46 -34.73
C ILE A 24 2.34 66.30 -34.86
N TYR A 25 1.61 66.22 -35.98
CA TYR A 25 0.70 65.11 -36.24
C TYR A 25 1.44 63.79 -36.42
N ALA A 26 2.56 63.78 -37.14
CA ALA A 26 3.41 62.60 -37.30
C ALA A 26 4.00 62.16 -35.95
N HIS A 27 4.43 63.09 -35.10
CA HIS A 27 4.94 62.77 -33.77
C HIS A 27 3.85 62.18 -32.88
N LYS A 28 2.64 62.75 -32.89
CA LYS A 28 1.48 62.23 -32.14
C LYS A 28 1.01 60.86 -32.67
N ALA A 29 1.05 60.66 -33.98
CA ALA A 29 0.75 59.38 -34.61
C ALA A 29 1.81 58.32 -34.27
N ASN A 30 3.10 58.67 -34.27
CA ASN A 30 4.18 57.79 -33.83
C ASN A 30 4.01 57.39 -32.37
N THR A 31 3.74 58.34 -31.45
CA THR A 31 3.50 58.00 -30.03
C THR A 31 2.31 57.05 -29.84
N LYS A 32 1.22 57.25 -30.61
CA LYS A 32 0.05 56.36 -30.57
C LYS A 32 0.36 54.99 -31.18
N SER A 33 1.18 54.94 -32.22
CA SER A 33 1.65 53.70 -32.84
C SER A 33 2.56 52.92 -31.88
N ASP A 34 3.44 53.61 -31.15
CA ASP A 34 4.31 52.99 -30.14
C ASP A 34 3.48 52.40 -29.00
N SER A 35 2.51 53.16 -28.48
CA SER A 35 1.58 52.65 -27.45
C SER A 35 0.76 51.45 -27.93
N SER A 36 0.34 51.44 -29.20
CA SER A 36 -0.39 50.32 -29.79
C SER A 36 0.50 49.10 -30.00
N ASN A 37 1.76 49.30 -30.37
CA ASN A 37 2.75 48.23 -30.52
C ASN A 37 3.09 47.62 -29.15
N ASP A 38 3.22 48.44 -28.11
CA ASP A 38 3.45 47.97 -26.74
C ASP A 38 2.24 47.17 -26.23
N LEU A 39 1.02 47.64 -26.45
CA LEU A 39 -0.20 46.91 -26.11
C LEU A 39 -0.29 45.57 -26.87
N ALA A 40 0.04 45.56 -28.16
CA ALA A 40 0.06 44.33 -28.96
C ALA A 40 1.11 43.32 -28.45
N ARG A 41 2.29 43.80 -28.01
CA ARG A 41 3.30 42.96 -27.37
C ARG A 41 2.78 42.38 -26.07
N THR A 42 2.23 43.20 -25.18
CA THR A 42 1.63 42.72 -23.91
C THR A 42 0.50 41.72 -24.14
N ALA A 43 -0.35 41.94 -25.14
CA ALA A 43 -1.42 41.01 -25.49
C ALA A 43 -0.87 39.67 -26.01
N ASN A 44 0.19 39.70 -26.82
CA ASN A 44 0.85 38.49 -27.31
C ASN A 44 1.55 37.73 -26.18
N ASP A 45 2.21 38.44 -25.26
CA ASP A 45 2.85 37.85 -24.08
C ASP A 45 1.81 37.20 -23.15
N LEU A 46 0.66 37.84 -22.96
CA LEU A 46 -0.45 37.29 -22.18
C LEU A 46 -1.06 36.06 -22.86
N ALA A 47 -1.25 36.10 -24.19
CA ALA A 47 -1.74 34.95 -24.96
C ALA A 47 -0.77 33.77 -24.90
N SER A 48 0.53 34.03 -24.98
CA SER A 48 1.58 33.03 -24.81
C SER A 48 1.52 32.40 -23.41
N THR A 49 1.44 33.24 -22.37
CA THR A 49 1.31 32.77 -20.98
C THR A 49 0.04 31.94 -20.77
N ALA A 50 -1.09 32.38 -21.33
CA ALA A 50 -2.35 31.64 -21.27
C ALA A 50 -2.26 30.28 -21.96
N ASN A 51 -1.56 30.19 -23.09
CA ASN A 51 -1.34 28.94 -23.81
C ASN A 51 -0.43 27.99 -23.02
N THR A 52 0.63 28.50 -22.38
CA THR A 52 1.46 27.72 -21.46
C THR A 52 0.63 27.18 -20.30
N LEU A 53 -0.17 28.04 -19.64
CA LEU A 53 -1.01 27.62 -18.52
C LEU A 53 -2.07 26.58 -18.94
N ALA A 54 -2.66 26.72 -20.12
CA ALA A 54 -3.58 25.74 -20.67
C ALA A 54 -2.91 24.39 -20.92
N THR A 55 -1.66 24.41 -21.40
CA THR A 55 -0.86 23.19 -21.62
C THR A 55 -0.53 22.49 -20.30
N GLU A 56 -0.14 23.25 -19.28
CA GLU A 56 0.12 22.74 -17.93
C GLU A 56 -1.15 22.16 -17.28
N ALA A 57 -2.29 22.84 -17.46
CA ALA A 57 -3.58 22.37 -16.97
C ALA A 57 -4.01 21.04 -17.64
N ASN A 58 -3.82 20.91 -18.96
CA ASN A 58 -4.10 19.66 -19.67
C ASN A 58 -3.19 18.52 -19.18
N THR A 59 -1.89 18.80 -19.01
CA THR A 59 -0.95 17.81 -18.46
C THR A 59 -1.38 17.36 -17.06
N THR A 60 -1.83 18.28 -16.22
CA THR A 60 -2.33 17.98 -14.88
C THR A 60 -3.60 17.13 -14.93
N ALA A 61 -4.51 17.43 -15.85
CA ALA A 61 -5.74 16.67 -16.05
C ALA A 61 -5.45 15.23 -16.54
N ASP A 62 -4.47 15.06 -17.44
CA ASP A 62 -4.04 13.75 -17.91
C ASP A 62 -3.43 12.91 -16.79
N ASN A 63 -2.55 13.52 -15.97
CA ASN A 63 -1.99 12.85 -14.80
C ASN A 63 -3.08 12.47 -13.78
N ALA A 64 -4.05 13.35 -13.54
CA ALA A 64 -5.17 13.06 -12.65
C ALA A 64 -6.04 11.91 -13.18
N LEU A 65 -6.26 11.84 -14.50
CA LEU A 65 -6.97 10.75 -15.15
C LEU A 65 -6.22 9.42 -15.02
N GLU A 66 -4.91 9.42 -15.15
CA GLU A 66 -4.06 8.24 -14.95
C GLU A 66 -4.18 7.72 -13.51
N VAL A 67 -4.01 8.58 -12.52
CA VAL A 67 -4.18 8.23 -11.10
C VAL A 67 -5.59 7.69 -10.82
N ALA A 68 -6.63 8.30 -11.40
CA ALA A 68 -8.00 7.82 -11.25
C ALA A 68 -8.20 6.42 -11.87
N LYS A 69 -7.59 6.12 -13.02
CA LYS A 69 -7.61 4.79 -13.64
C LYS A 69 -6.93 3.76 -12.76
N GLU A 70 -5.76 4.09 -12.22
CA GLU A 70 -5.04 3.21 -11.28
C GLU A 70 -5.89 2.96 -10.03
N ALA A 71 -6.43 4.01 -9.41
CA ALA A 71 -7.29 3.89 -8.23
C ALA A 71 -8.52 3.00 -8.48
N ASN A 72 -9.17 3.13 -9.63
CA ASN A 72 -10.28 2.25 -10.02
C ASN A 72 -9.82 0.78 -10.17
N GLN A 73 -8.65 0.54 -10.77
CA GLN A 73 -8.09 -0.81 -10.86
C GLN A 73 -7.76 -1.41 -9.49
N TYR A 74 -7.22 -0.62 -8.56
CA TYR A 74 -7.05 -1.04 -7.17
C TYR A 74 -8.38 -1.37 -6.52
N SER A 75 -9.38 -0.50 -6.65
CA SER A 75 -10.72 -0.71 -6.09
C SER A 75 -11.36 -2.01 -6.58
N HIS A 76 -11.27 -2.32 -7.87
CA HIS A 76 -11.80 -3.57 -8.41
C HIS A 76 -11.05 -4.81 -7.91
N ARG A 77 -9.73 -4.73 -7.74
CA ARG A 77 -8.94 -5.83 -7.16
C ARG A 77 -9.30 -6.05 -5.69
N ASP A 78 -9.45 -4.99 -4.93
CA ASP A 78 -9.80 -5.07 -3.51
C ASP A 78 -11.23 -5.62 -3.34
N GLU A 79 -12.17 -5.22 -4.19
CA GLU A 79 -13.52 -5.78 -4.22
C GLU A 79 -13.50 -7.29 -4.57
N ALA A 80 -12.69 -7.68 -5.56
CA ALA A 80 -12.53 -9.10 -5.92
C ALA A 80 -11.96 -9.93 -4.76
N ARG A 81 -10.96 -9.41 -4.02
CA ARG A 81 -10.43 -10.05 -2.80
C ARG A 81 -11.46 -10.11 -1.68
N ALA A 82 -12.24 -9.05 -1.49
CA ALA A 82 -13.23 -8.98 -0.42
C ALA A 82 -14.40 -9.96 -0.63
N THR A 83 -14.74 -10.24 -1.89
CA THR A 83 -15.82 -11.15 -2.28
C THR A 83 -15.33 -12.56 -2.63
N GLU A 84 -14.02 -12.81 -2.55
CA GLU A 84 -13.44 -14.12 -2.78
C GLU A 84 -13.97 -15.12 -1.76
N ARG A 85 -14.64 -16.16 -2.26
CA ARG A 85 -14.96 -17.33 -1.46
C ARG A 85 -13.66 -18.06 -1.15
N HIS A 86 -13.43 -18.34 0.13
CA HIS A 86 -12.31 -19.16 0.58
C HIS A 86 -12.81 -20.23 1.55
N ASP A 87 -12.47 -21.48 1.27
CA ASP A 87 -12.68 -22.65 2.12
C ASP A 87 -11.32 -23.21 2.51
N VAL A 88 -10.71 -22.55 3.49
CA VAL A 88 -9.47 -22.99 4.13
C VAL A 88 -9.71 -22.94 5.62
N HIS A 89 -9.60 -24.09 6.27
CA HIS A 89 -9.57 -24.20 7.71
C HIS A 89 -8.48 -25.17 8.14
N TRP A 90 -8.07 -25.08 9.39
CA TRP A 90 -6.92 -25.82 9.91
C TRP A 90 -7.39 -26.80 10.98
N ASP A 91 -7.14 -28.07 10.75
CA ASP A 91 -7.27 -29.10 11.76
C ASP A 91 -5.93 -29.24 12.48
N GLU A 92 -5.98 -29.28 13.80
CA GLU A 92 -4.78 -29.35 14.64
C GLU A 92 -4.87 -30.53 15.60
N GLY A 93 -3.73 -31.14 15.90
CA GLY A 93 -3.71 -32.25 16.83
C GLY A 93 -2.33 -32.80 17.11
N TRP A 94 -2.22 -33.51 18.23
CA TRP A 94 -1.03 -34.29 18.54
C TRP A 94 -1.08 -35.61 17.78
N GLU A 95 -0.16 -35.80 16.85
CA GLU A 95 0.07 -37.13 16.27
C GLU A 95 0.69 -38.06 17.33
N SER A 96 1.63 -37.54 18.12
CA SER A 96 2.20 -38.27 19.24
C SER A 96 2.68 -37.31 20.32
N LEU A 97 1.90 -37.23 21.41
CA LEU A 97 2.26 -36.42 22.57
C LEU A 97 3.58 -36.88 23.21
N GLN A 98 3.83 -38.20 23.24
CA GLN A 98 5.06 -38.77 23.83
C GLN A 98 6.31 -38.41 23.02
N ARG A 99 6.19 -38.29 21.70
CA ARG A 99 7.30 -37.90 20.81
C ARG A 99 7.38 -36.40 20.57
N GLY A 100 6.43 -35.64 21.14
CA GLY A 100 6.34 -34.20 20.95
C GLY A 100 5.97 -33.80 19.53
N ILE A 101 5.25 -34.64 18.77
CA ILE A 101 4.88 -34.36 17.38
C ILE A 101 3.46 -33.77 17.34
N TYR A 102 3.40 -32.49 16.97
CA TYR A 102 2.15 -31.76 16.73
C TYR A 102 1.97 -31.54 15.23
N CYS A 103 0.77 -31.77 14.72
CA CYS A 103 0.45 -31.70 13.31
C CYS A 103 -0.67 -30.69 13.07
N LEU A 104 -0.48 -29.88 12.04
CA LEU A 104 -1.44 -28.93 11.53
C LEU A 104 -1.77 -29.31 10.09
N THR A 105 -3.01 -29.69 9.82
CA THR A 105 -3.47 -30.17 8.52
C THR A 105 -4.44 -29.17 7.92
N LYS A 106 -4.17 -28.73 6.69
CA LYS A 106 -5.12 -27.92 5.93
C LYS A 106 -6.34 -28.75 5.58
N ARG A 107 -7.52 -28.18 5.73
CA ARG A 107 -8.80 -28.69 5.23
C ARG A 107 -9.49 -27.65 4.35
N GLY A 108 -10.51 -28.11 3.62
CA GLY A 108 -11.22 -27.32 2.62
C GLY A 108 -10.54 -27.37 1.26
N ASP A 109 -11.30 -26.95 0.24
CA ASP A 109 -10.97 -27.19 -1.17
C ASP A 109 -10.05 -26.12 -1.79
N ASP A 110 -9.95 -24.94 -1.18
CA ASP A 110 -9.23 -23.80 -1.76
C ASP A 110 -7.74 -23.78 -1.40
N GLU A 111 -6.89 -23.21 -2.24
CA GLU A 111 -5.43 -23.17 -2.02
C GLU A 111 -5.04 -22.19 -0.90
N ALA A 112 -4.02 -22.56 -0.11
CA ALA A 112 -3.39 -21.67 0.86
C ALA A 112 -1.98 -21.31 0.39
N HIS A 113 -1.74 -20.03 0.11
CA HIS A 113 -0.47 -19.48 -0.33
C HIS A 113 0.29 -18.86 0.84
N ASP A 114 1.63 -18.84 0.73
CA ASP A 114 2.54 -18.19 1.68
C ASP A 114 2.24 -18.50 3.16
N VAL A 115 1.92 -19.77 3.42
CA VAL A 115 1.52 -20.23 4.75
C VAL A 115 2.68 -20.09 5.71
N LYS A 116 2.44 -19.42 6.83
CA LYS A 116 3.32 -19.34 7.98
C LYS A 116 2.55 -19.81 9.21
N ALA A 117 2.94 -20.97 9.74
CA ALA A 117 2.33 -21.53 10.92
C ALA A 117 3.34 -21.52 12.08
N THR A 118 2.92 -20.99 13.22
CA THR A 118 3.67 -20.90 14.46
C THR A 118 2.90 -21.63 15.55
N VAL A 119 3.55 -22.59 16.21
CA VAL A 119 2.98 -23.35 17.32
C VAL A 119 3.85 -23.15 18.55
N THR A 120 3.21 -22.76 19.66
CA THR A 120 3.85 -22.57 20.95
C THR A 120 3.31 -23.56 21.95
N PHE A 121 4.20 -24.32 22.57
CA PHE A 121 3.86 -25.30 23.58
C PHE A 121 4.95 -25.37 24.65
N ALA A 122 4.55 -25.38 25.92
CA ALA A 122 5.45 -25.43 27.08
C ALA A 122 6.58 -24.37 27.06
N GLY A 123 6.32 -23.21 26.46
CA GLY A 123 7.29 -22.11 26.33
C GLY A 123 8.27 -22.26 25.15
N GLN A 124 8.17 -23.33 24.38
CA GLN A 124 8.90 -23.49 23.12
C GLN A 124 8.00 -23.05 21.96
N GLU A 125 8.55 -22.26 21.05
CA GLU A 125 7.88 -21.80 19.83
C GLU A 125 8.57 -22.43 18.62
N LEU A 126 7.79 -22.97 17.69
CA LEU A 126 8.26 -23.53 16.43
C LEU A 126 7.49 -22.92 15.28
N THR A 127 8.21 -22.47 14.26
CA THR A 127 7.62 -21.92 13.03
C THR A 127 7.91 -22.83 11.84
N ARG A 128 6.90 -22.98 10.97
CA ARG A 128 6.96 -23.67 9.68
C ARG A 128 6.40 -22.76 8.60
N ARG A 129 6.94 -22.92 7.38
CA ARG A 129 6.51 -22.16 6.21
C ARG A 129 6.32 -23.10 5.03
N ALA A 130 5.32 -22.81 4.21
CA ALA A 130 5.08 -23.47 2.94
C ALA A 130 4.61 -22.41 1.94
N SER A 131 5.18 -22.42 0.73
CA SER A 131 4.80 -21.46 -0.31
C SER A 131 3.39 -21.72 -0.86
N LEU A 132 2.98 -22.99 -0.89
CA LEU A 132 1.69 -23.40 -1.40
C LEU A 132 1.27 -24.71 -0.73
N ILE A 133 0.03 -24.74 -0.24
CA ILE A 133 -0.64 -25.95 0.23
C ILE A 133 -1.98 -26.08 -0.53
N THR A 134 -2.01 -27.00 -1.49
CA THR A 134 -3.18 -27.28 -2.33
C THR A 134 -4.09 -28.34 -1.69
N ASP A 135 -3.50 -29.38 -1.11
CA ASP A 135 -4.24 -30.61 -0.80
C ASP A 135 -4.65 -30.70 0.68
N ASP A 136 -5.76 -31.41 0.93
CA ASP A 136 -6.36 -31.70 2.25
C ASP A 136 -5.51 -32.61 3.17
N LYS A 137 -4.33 -33.01 2.70
CA LYS A 137 -3.45 -34.01 3.36
C LYS A 137 -2.08 -33.45 3.73
N THR A 138 -1.68 -32.34 3.15
CA THR A 138 -0.40 -31.73 3.48
C THR A 138 -0.48 -31.21 4.90
N SER A 139 0.35 -31.78 5.76
CA SER A 139 0.38 -31.46 7.18
C SER A 139 1.73 -30.84 7.51
N LEU A 140 1.70 -29.74 8.25
CA LEU A 140 2.89 -29.13 8.84
C LEU A 140 3.14 -29.80 10.19
N SER A 141 4.29 -30.47 10.31
CA SER A 141 4.70 -31.12 11.55
C SER A 141 5.65 -30.23 12.36
N PHE A 142 5.39 -30.21 13.66
CA PHE A 142 6.14 -29.46 14.67
C PHE A 142 6.66 -30.45 15.71
N GLU A 143 7.98 -30.56 15.78
CA GLU A 143 8.66 -31.47 16.68
C GLU A 143 9.18 -30.73 17.91
N PHE A 144 8.45 -30.83 19.00
CA PHE A 144 8.82 -30.32 20.32
C PHE A 144 9.78 -31.25 21.07
N GLY A 145 10.13 -32.41 20.49
CA GLY A 145 11.06 -33.37 21.06
C GLY A 145 10.68 -33.79 22.48
N SER A 146 11.62 -33.73 23.41
CA SER A 146 11.37 -34.08 24.81
C SER A 146 10.53 -33.07 25.56
N ALA A 147 10.26 -31.87 25.04
CA ALA A 147 9.56 -30.82 25.80
C ALA A 147 8.16 -31.25 26.28
N ALA A 148 7.45 -32.08 25.51
CA ALA A 148 6.17 -32.66 25.92
C ALA A 148 6.32 -33.70 27.04
N TYR A 149 7.36 -34.53 26.96
CA TYR A 149 7.71 -35.47 28.01
C TYR A 149 8.18 -34.75 29.29
N ASP A 150 9.04 -33.74 29.16
CA ASP A 150 9.58 -32.94 30.25
C ASP A 150 8.48 -32.12 30.94
N ALA A 151 7.53 -31.58 30.18
CA ALA A 151 6.36 -30.90 30.72
C ALA A 151 5.47 -31.86 31.54
N ALA A 152 5.28 -33.10 31.09
CA ALA A 152 4.56 -34.13 31.83
C ALA A 152 5.34 -34.59 33.09
N GLN A 153 6.67 -34.70 32.99
CA GLN A 153 7.52 -35.09 34.11
C GLN A 153 7.62 -33.99 35.19
N GLN A 154 7.66 -32.72 34.79
CA GLN A 154 7.60 -31.58 35.71
C GLN A 154 6.27 -31.56 36.47
N ALA A 155 5.16 -31.76 35.77
CA ALA A 155 3.84 -31.87 36.38
C ALA A 155 3.77 -32.97 37.44
N TYR A 156 4.39 -34.10 37.14
CA TYR A 156 4.52 -35.22 38.06
C TYR A 156 5.35 -34.86 39.29
N ASN A 157 6.53 -34.28 39.12
CA ASN A 157 7.37 -33.84 40.23
C ASN A 157 6.68 -32.80 41.13
N ASP A 158 5.91 -31.87 40.53
CA ASP A 158 5.16 -30.86 41.28
C ASP A 158 3.98 -31.45 42.07
N SER A 159 3.41 -32.56 41.62
CA SER A 159 2.36 -33.28 42.36
C SER A 159 2.93 -34.00 43.59
N LEU A 160 4.12 -34.60 43.45
CA LEU A 160 4.83 -35.26 44.55
C LEU A 160 5.23 -34.25 45.63
N ARG A 161 5.74 -33.08 45.21
CA ARG A 161 6.05 -31.96 46.13
C ARG A 161 4.82 -31.47 46.89
N ARG A 162 3.63 -31.54 46.26
CA ARG A 162 2.35 -31.18 46.89
C ARG A 162 1.73 -32.29 47.75
N GLY A 163 2.41 -33.43 47.90
CA GLY A 163 1.95 -34.52 48.76
C GLY A 163 0.72 -35.28 48.22
N SER A 164 0.39 -35.12 46.93
CA SER A 164 -0.71 -35.84 46.30
C SER A 164 -0.24 -37.23 45.84
N MET A 165 -0.94 -38.29 46.25
CA MET A 165 -0.69 -39.67 45.79
C MET A 165 -1.47 -40.04 44.52
N SER A 166 -2.21 -39.10 43.93
CA SER A 166 -2.97 -39.34 42.70
C SER A 166 -2.13 -39.09 41.44
N ALA A 167 -2.54 -39.69 40.31
CA ALA A 167 -1.94 -39.41 39.01
C ALA A 167 -1.83 -37.89 38.78
N SER A 168 -0.63 -37.41 38.49
CA SER A 168 -0.39 -35.99 38.27
C SER A 168 -0.99 -35.57 36.94
N VAL A 169 -1.94 -34.65 37.00
CA VAL A 169 -2.54 -34.04 35.83
C VAL A 169 -1.98 -32.61 35.72
N ALA A 170 -1.27 -32.31 34.64
CA ALA A 170 -1.00 -30.93 34.26
C ALA A 170 -1.86 -30.53 33.09
N VAL A 171 -2.41 -29.32 33.17
CA VAL A 171 -2.99 -28.65 32.01
C VAL A 171 -1.93 -27.71 31.46
N ARG A 172 -1.59 -27.89 30.18
CA ARG A 172 -0.76 -26.96 29.41
C ARG A 172 -1.59 -26.44 28.26
N THR A 173 -1.26 -25.27 27.75
CA THR A 173 -1.93 -24.71 26.57
C THR A 173 -1.02 -24.86 25.37
N VAL A 174 -1.58 -25.33 24.25
CA VAL A 174 -0.96 -25.20 22.93
C VAL A 174 -1.56 -23.96 22.28
N GLN A 175 -0.71 -23.06 21.81
CA GLN A 175 -1.12 -21.90 21.02
C GLN A 175 -0.73 -22.13 19.58
N VAL A 176 -1.68 -21.96 18.66
CA VAL A 176 -1.48 -22.12 17.23
C VAL A 176 -1.84 -20.80 16.57
N HIS A 177 -0.94 -20.32 15.71
CA HIS A 177 -1.15 -19.14 14.89
C HIS A 177 -0.75 -19.46 13.46
N VAL A 178 -1.63 -19.20 12.50
CA VAL A 178 -1.41 -19.51 11.09
C VAL A 178 -1.83 -18.33 10.25
N ASP A 179 -0.89 -17.79 9.48
CA ASP A 179 -1.13 -16.76 8.48
C ASP A 179 -1.04 -17.40 7.08
N TRP A 180 -1.93 -17.02 6.17
CA TRP A 180 -1.83 -17.40 4.75
C TRP A 180 -2.48 -16.35 3.85
N THR A 181 -2.22 -16.44 2.56
CA THR A 181 -2.90 -15.69 1.51
C THR A 181 -3.77 -16.61 0.67
N THR A 182 -4.92 -16.11 0.22
CA THR A 182 -5.76 -16.79 -0.78
C THR A 182 -5.17 -16.63 -2.18
N ARG A 183 -5.83 -17.22 -3.18
CA ARG A 183 -5.42 -17.13 -4.58
C ARG A 183 -5.39 -15.70 -5.12
N LEU A 184 -6.25 -14.81 -4.63
CA LEU A 184 -6.26 -13.39 -5.00
C LEU A 184 -5.41 -12.50 -4.08
N ASP A 185 -4.51 -13.08 -3.29
CA ASP A 185 -3.67 -12.40 -2.30
C ASP A 185 -4.47 -11.76 -1.14
N ALA A 186 -5.66 -12.28 -0.82
CA ALA A 186 -6.39 -11.82 0.36
C ALA A 186 -5.76 -12.45 1.62
N PRO A 187 -5.29 -11.66 2.60
CA PRO A 187 -4.69 -12.21 3.81
C PRO A 187 -5.75 -12.86 4.70
N LYS A 188 -5.39 -13.98 5.31
CA LYS A 188 -6.21 -14.74 6.26
C LYS A 188 -5.35 -15.19 7.43
N HIS A 189 -6.00 -15.33 8.58
CA HIS A 189 -5.36 -15.79 9.80
C HIS A 189 -6.26 -16.79 10.52
N TYR A 190 -5.63 -17.69 11.26
CA TYR A 190 -6.26 -18.64 12.15
C TYR A 190 -5.47 -18.63 13.46
N GLU A 191 -6.20 -18.52 14.57
CA GLU A 191 -5.61 -18.57 15.89
C GLU A 191 -6.45 -19.50 16.76
N ASN A 192 -5.76 -20.40 17.47
CA ASN A 192 -6.40 -21.25 18.45
C ASN A 192 -5.52 -21.42 19.69
N SER A 193 -6.17 -21.59 20.83
CA SER A 193 -5.54 -21.83 22.12
C SER A 193 -6.27 -22.98 22.81
N SER A 194 -5.71 -24.17 22.71
CA SER A 194 -6.33 -25.40 23.19
C SER A 194 -5.64 -25.90 24.46
N PRO A 195 -6.37 -26.15 25.57
CA PRO A 195 -5.80 -26.82 26.72
C PRO A 195 -5.55 -28.31 26.41
N ILE A 196 -4.37 -28.79 26.77
CA ILE A 196 -4.02 -30.21 26.75
C ILE A 196 -3.75 -30.72 28.16
N VAL A 197 -4.30 -31.90 28.41
CA VAL A 197 -4.11 -32.64 29.66
C VAL A 197 -2.91 -33.57 29.50
N LEU A 198 -1.84 -33.28 30.23
CA LEU A 198 -0.66 -34.13 30.35
C LEU A 198 -0.84 -35.03 31.57
N VAL A 199 -0.82 -36.34 31.34
CA VAL A 199 -0.89 -37.35 32.41
C VAL A 199 0.51 -37.89 32.65
N GLY A 200 1.00 -37.73 33.89
CA GLY A 200 2.28 -38.28 34.31
C GLY A 200 2.26 -39.81 34.38
N PRO A 201 3.44 -40.47 34.31
CA PRO A 201 3.51 -41.93 34.41
C PRO A 201 2.97 -42.41 35.77
N ALA A 202 2.09 -43.42 35.74
CA ALA A 202 1.58 -44.03 36.95
C ALA A 202 2.72 -44.73 37.72
N THR A 203 2.86 -44.42 39.00
CA THR A 203 3.76 -45.13 39.91
C THR A 203 3.28 -46.56 40.13
N GLY A 204 3.69 -47.46 39.24
CA GLY A 204 3.68 -48.89 39.53
C GLY A 204 4.71 -49.17 40.61
N ARG A 205 4.28 -49.25 41.88
CA ARG A 205 5.04 -49.96 42.92
C ARG A 205 5.18 -51.42 42.45
N ARG A 206 6.42 -51.86 42.22
CA ARG A 206 6.80 -53.27 42.37
C ARG A 206 7.27 -53.49 43.79
#